data_AF-A0A1B7W5D2-F1
#
_entry.id   AF-A0A1B7W5D2-F1
#
_cell.length_a   1.000
_cell.length_b   1.000
_cell.length_c   1.000
_cell.angle_alpha   90.00
_cell.angle_beta   90.00
_cell.angle_gamma   90.00
#
_symmetry.space_group_name_H-M   'P 1'
#
loop_
_entity.id
_entity.type
_entity.pdbx_description
1 polymer ?
#
loop_
_entity_poly.entity_id
_entity_poly.type
_entity_poly.pdbx_seq_one_letter_code
_entity_poly.pdbx_strand_id
1 'polypeptide(L)' 'MAMYGLQSSTTRLSGIASWYGGYFHGRLTANGEIYNQDDFTVAHRTLPFNTYLKVTNLEN' A
#
# COMPACT_ATOMS: atom_id res chain seq x y z
N MET A 1 -11.20 11.20 0.44
CA MET A 1 -12.62 11.54 0.23
C MET A 1 -13.27 10.44 -0.59
N ALA A 2 -13.97 9.43 -0.10
CA ALA A 2 -13.97 8.71 1.17
C ALA A 2 -14.33 7.25 0.79
N MET A 3 -13.39 6.51 0.18
CA MET A 3 -13.70 5.19 -0.41
C MET A 3 -13.98 4.09 0.64
N TYR A 4 -13.74 4.33 1.94
CA TYR A 4 -13.90 3.31 2.99
C TYR A 4 -14.30 3.88 4.37
N GLY A 5 -14.86 5.09 4.44
CA GLY A 5 -15.17 5.74 5.74
C GLY A 5 -13.95 6.08 6.61
N LEU A 6 -12.74 6.03 6.03
CA LEU A 6 -11.48 6.26 6.74
C LEU A 6 -11.27 7.73 7.10
N GLN A 7 -10.76 7.97 8.31
CA GLN A 7 -10.27 9.27 8.75
C GLN A 7 -8.79 9.45 8.40
N SER A 8 -8.41 10.65 7.98
CA SER A 8 -7.01 10.96 7.68
C SER A 8 -6.23 11.15 8.98
N SER A 9 -5.14 10.41 9.13
CA SER A 9 -4.15 10.65 10.18
C SER A 9 -3.33 11.92 9.88
N THR A 10 -2.80 12.55 10.93
CA THR A 10 -1.84 13.66 10.82
C THR A 10 -0.41 13.17 10.56
N THR A 11 -0.13 11.87 10.76
CA THR A 11 1.19 11.28 10.53
C THR A 11 1.49 11.24 9.03
N ARG A 12 2.68 11.73 8.66
CA ARG A 12 3.20 11.69 7.30
C ARG A 12 4.56 10.98 7.30
N LEU A 13 4.78 10.17 6.28
CA LEU A 13 6.04 9.50 6.01
C LEU A 13 6.49 9.92 4.61
N SER A 14 7.80 10.13 4.45
CA SER A 14 8.42 10.46 3.16
C SER A 14 9.51 9.44 2.84
N GLY A 15 9.60 9.06 1.58
CA GLY A 15 10.61 8.10 1.12
C GLY A 15 10.40 7.73 -0.34
N ILE A 16 11.25 6.83 -0.82
CA ILE A 16 11.14 6.28 -2.18
C ILE A 16 10.04 5.22 -2.17
N ALA A 17 9.09 5.34 -3.09
CA ALA A 17 8.13 4.30 -3.40
C ALA A 17 8.56 3.55 -4.66
N SER A 18 8.48 2.23 -4.62
CA SER A 18 8.64 1.35 -5.78
C SER A 18 7.42 0.44 -5.92
N TRP A 19 7.29 -0.22 -7.07
CA TRP A 19 6.16 -1.08 -7.38
C TRP A 19 6.63 -2.51 -7.68
N TYR A 20 5.77 -3.49 -7.41
CA TYR A 20 6.02 -4.89 -7.74
C TYR A 20 5.48 -5.22 -9.13
N GLY A 21 6.34 -5.77 -9.99
CA GLY A 21 5.92 -6.28 -11.30
C GLY A 21 5.14 -7.58 -11.23
N GLY A 22 4.51 -7.95 -12.35
CA GLY A 22 3.62 -9.11 -12.45
C GLY A 22 4.26 -10.46 -12.13
N TYR A 23 5.60 -10.54 -12.06
CA TYR A 23 6.31 -11.74 -11.59
C TYR A 23 5.86 -12.23 -10.20
N PHE A 24 5.42 -11.31 -9.34
CA PHE A 24 4.96 -11.62 -7.99
C PHE A 24 3.48 -12.00 -7.92
N HIS A 25 2.70 -11.75 -8.98
CA HIS A 25 1.26 -11.99 -9.00
C HIS A 25 0.93 -13.45 -8.65
N GLY A 26 -0.07 -13.66 -7.80
CA GLY A 26 -0.49 -14.99 -7.34
C GLY A 26 0.36 -15.57 -6.21
N ARG A 27 1.39 -14.86 -5.72
CA ARG A 27 2.23 -15.32 -4.59
C ARG A 27 1.69 -14.83 -3.25
N LEU A 28 2.04 -15.54 -2.18
CA LEU A 28 1.72 -15.14 -0.81
C LEU A 28 2.51 -13.90 -0.39
N THR A 29 1.82 -12.96 0.24
CA THR A 29 2.37 -11.79 0.92
C THR A 29 2.71 -12.12 2.39
N ALA A 30 3.34 -11.17 3.09
CA ALA A 30 3.71 -11.33 4.50
C ALA A 30 2.51 -11.47 5.45
N ASN A 31 1.32 -10.97 5.09
CA ASN A 31 0.08 -11.17 5.84
C ASN A 31 -0.70 -12.42 5.39
N GLY A 32 -0.17 -13.21 4.46
CA GLY A 32 -0.79 -14.45 3.98
C GLY A 32 -1.85 -14.29 2.90
N GLU A 33 -2.08 -13.06 2.43
CA GLU A 33 -2.96 -12.80 1.29
C GLU A 33 -2.24 -13.13 -0.04
N ILE A 34 -3.01 -13.39 -1.09
CA ILE A 34 -2.44 -13.58 -2.43
C ILE A 34 -2.26 -12.20 -3.06
N TYR A 35 -1.03 -11.88 -3.48
CA TYR A 35 -0.74 -10.63 -4.16
C TYR A 35 -1.43 -10.59 -5.53
N ASN A 36 -2.29 -9.58 -5.69
CA ASN A 36 -2.89 -9.21 -6.95
C ASN A 36 -2.31 -7.88 -7.43
N GLN A 37 -1.83 -7.84 -8.68
CA GLN A 37 -1.19 -6.64 -9.24
C GLN A 37 -2.22 -5.58 -9.64
N ASP A 38 -3.47 -5.98 -9.85
CA ASP A 38 -4.57 -5.10 -10.25
C ASP A 38 -5.29 -4.49 -9.04
N ASP A 39 -4.95 -4.93 -7.81
CA ASP A 39 -5.53 -4.44 -6.57
C ASP A 39 -4.69 -3.32 -5.93
N PHE A 40 -5.35 -2.45 -5.17
CA PHE A 40 -4.70 -1.40 -4.39
C PHE A 40 -4.05 -1.98 -3.12
N THR A 41 -2.88 -2.58 -3.27
CA THR A 41 -2.08 -3.13 -2.18
C THR A 41 -0.80 -2.33 -1.94
N VAL A 42 -0.30 -2.33 -0.71
CA VAL A 42 0.95 -1.66 -0.33
C VAL A 42 1.72 -2.51 0.67
N ALA A 43 3.04 -2.60 0.49
CA ALA A 43 3.93 -3.24 1.45
C ALA A 43 4.69 -2.17 2.23
N HIS A 44 4.62 -2.23 3.57
CA HIS A 44 5.40 -1.36 4.45
C HIS A 44 6.03 -2.17 5.58
N ARG A 45 7.29 -1.86 5.92
CA ARG A 45 8.10 -2.68 6.83
C ARG A 45 7.65 -2.66 8.29
N THR A 46 7.08 -1.54 8.74
CA THR A 46 6.80 -1.32 10.17
C THR A 46 5.36 -0.92 10.47
N LEU A 47 4.54 -0.68 9.45
CA LEU A 47 3.15 -0.31 9.70
C LEU A 47 2.34 -1.59 9.92
N PRO A 48 1.34 -1.56 10.82
CA PRO A 48 0.44 -2.69 11.00
C PRO A 48 -0.25 -3.07 9.69
N PHE A 49 -0.55 -4.35 9.51
CA PHE A 49 -1.41 -4.80 8.43
C PHE A 49 -2.79 -4.14 8.49
N ASN A 50 -3.46 -4.04 7.34
CA ASN A 50 -4.73 -3.34 7.15
C ASN A 50 -4.66 -1.81 7.41
N THR A 51 -3.46 -1.24 7.40
CA THR A 51 -3.27 0.22 7.38
C THR A 51 -3.50 0.74 5.96
N TYR A 52 -4.41 1.70 5.81
CA TYR A 52 -4.62 2.39 4.54
C TYR A 52 -3.70 3.61 4.43
N LEU A 53 -3.02 3.72 3.31
CA LEU A 53 -2.11 4.83 3.03
C LEU A 53 -2.63 5.69 1.88
N LYS A 54 -2.60 7.01 2.06
CA LYS A 54 -2.72 7.96 0.96
C LYS A 54 -1.30 8.27 0.46
N VAL A 55 -0.93 7.65 -0.65
CA VAL A 55 0.35 7.93 -1.32
C VAL A 55 0.16 9.13 -2.26
N THR A 56 1.12 10.06 -2.24
CA THR A 56 1.13 11.24 -3.13
C THR A 56 2.48 11.24 -3.85
N ASN A 57 2.46 11.25 -5.18
CA ASN A 57 3.65 11.50 -5.97
C ASN A 57 3.94 13.00 -5.92
N LEU A 58 5.16 13.39 -5.53
CA LEU A 58 5.55 14.79 -5.38
C LEU A 58 6.02 15.43 -6.70
N GLU A 59 6.27 14.61 -7.72
CA GLU A 59 6.81 15.04 -9.02
C GLU A 59 5.73 15.25 -10.10
N ASN A 60 4.45 14.98 -9.80
CA ASN A 60 3.34 15.10 -10.75
C ASN A 60 2.15 15.85 -10.14
#